data_AF-A0A0W8FJB7-F1
#
_entry.id   AF-A0A0W8FJB7-F1
#
_cell.length_a   1.000
_cell.length_b   1.000
_cell.length_c   1.000
_cell.angle_alpha   90.00
_cell.angle_beta   90.00
_cell.angle_gamma   90.00
#
_symmetry.space_group_name_H-M   'P 1'
#
loop_
_entity.id
_entity.type
_entity.pdbx_description
1 polymer ?
#
loop_
_entity_poly.entity_id
_entity_poly.type
_entity_poly.pdbx_seq_one_letter_code
_entity_poly.pdbx_strand_id
1 'polypeptide(L)' 'MTSIETDVREIKERIRPLTEKIEALLHERETLAMMKLSKRLLSAFLDEEPDLYTVRDARVVYR' A
#
# COMPACT_ATOMS: atom_id res chain seq x y z
N MET A 1 -20.80 13.96 41.34
CA MET A 1 -20.63 13.70 39.89
C MET A 1 -21.69 12.67 39.52
N THR A 2 -22.57 13.02 38.60
CA THR A 2 -23.76 12.21 38.27
C THR A 2 -23.36 10.96 37.48
N SER A 3 -24.06 9.85 37.69
CA SER A 3 -23.80 8.55 37.02
C SER A 3 -23.58 8.70 35.50
N ILE A 4 -24.38 9.55 34.87
CA ILE A 4 -24.35 9.83 33.43
C ILE A 4 -23.01 10.40 32.96
N GLU A 5 -22.36 11.28 33.73
CA GLU A 5 -21.04 11.82 33.36
C GLU A 5 -19.95 10.73 33.37
N THR A 6 -20.11 9.73 34.24
CA THR A 6 -19.17 8.62 34.34
C THR A 6 -19.33 7.68 33.14
N ASP A 7 -20.58 7.36 32.77
CA ASP A 7 -20.89 6.52 31.61
C ASP A 7 -20.42 7.17 30.30
N VAL A 8 -20.66 8.47 30.13
CA VAL A 8 -20.20 9.23 28.94
C VAL A 8 -18.67 9.26 28.85
N ARG A 9 -17.99 9.38 29.99
CA ARG A 9 -16.52 9.32 30.02
C ARG A 9 -16.01 7.95 29.63
N GLU A 10 -16.62 6.88 30.14
CA GLU A 10 -16.25 5.51 29.80
C GLU A 10 -16.46 5.20 28.30
N ILE A 11 -17.58 5.67 27.73
CA ILE A 11 -17.84 5.54 26.29
C ILE A 11 -16.76 6.25 25.47
N LYS A 12 -16.38 7.48 25.84
CA LYS A 12 -15.32 8.23 25.14
C LYS A 12 -13.97 7.50 25.21
N GLU A 13 -13.60 6.98 26.38
CA GLU A 13 -12.36 6.22 26.55
C GLU A 13 -12.34 4.95 25.71
N ARG A 14 -13.50 4.31 25.48
CA ARG A 14 -13.61 3.15 24.59
C ARG A 14 -13.61 3.51 23.10
N ILE A 15 -14.11 4.67 22.73
CA ILE A 15 -14.16 5.13 21.33
C ILE A 15 -12.77 5.54 20.83
N ARG A 16 -11.96 6.21 21.66
CA ARG A 16 -10.61 6.66 21.27
C ARG A 16 -9.75 5.55 20.63
N PRO A 17 -9.54 4.37 21.24
CA PRO A 17 -8.74 3.31 20.63
C PRO A 17 -9.42 2.70 19.38
N LEU A 18 -10.74 2.82 19.26
CA LEU A 18 -11.46 2.39 18.05
C LEU A 18 -11.15 3.33 16.89
N THR A 19 -11.15 4.64 17.13
CA THR A 19 -10.77 5.65 16.14
C THR A 19 -9.34 5.45 15.66
N GLU A 20 -8.39 5.27 16.58
CA GLU A 20 -6.97 5.03 16.25
C GLU A 20 -6.79 3.77 15.38
N LYS A 21 -7.52 2.69 15.69
CA LYS A 21 -7.48 1.46 14.87
C LYS A 21 -8.07 1.68 13.47
N ILE A 22 -9.14 2.46 13.35
CA ILE A 22 -9.73 2.78 12.05
C ILE A 22 -8.74 3.59 11.20
N GLU A 23 -8.06 4.58 11.79
CA GLU A 23 -7.04 5.36 11.09
C GLU A 23 -5.89 4.48 10.61
N ALA A 24 -5.39 3.56 11.45
CA ALA A 24 -4.35 2.61 11.06
C ALA A 24 -4.80 1.72 9.88
N LEU A 25 -6.01 1.16 9.95
CA LEU A 25 -6.54 0.33 8.87
C LEU A 25 -6.74 1.09 7.56
N LEU A 26 -7.14 2.36 7.62
CA LEU A 26 -7.24 3.23 6.45
C LEU A 26 -5.87 3.46 5.82
N HIS A 27 -4.86 3.77 6.63
CA HIS A 27 -3.50 4.00 6.16
C HIS A 27 -2.88 2.74 5.50
N GLU A 28 -3.07 1.56 6.12
CA GLU A 28 -2.63 0.28 5.54
C GLU A 28 -3.32 0.01 4.19
N ARG A 29 -4.63 0.28 4.11
CA ARG A 29 -5.40 0.09 2.87
C ARG A 29 -4.90 1.01 1.75
N GLU A 30 -4.65 2.27 2.04
CA GLU A 30 -4.12 3.24 1.08
C GLU A 30 -2.73 2.81 0.58
N THR A 31 -1.86 2.39 1.49
CA THR A 31 -0.53 1.86 1.15
C THR A 31 -0.64 0.65 0.23
N LEU A 32 -1.50 -0.32 0.55
CA LEU A 32 -1.72 -1.50 -0.28
C LEU A 32 -2.27 -1.13 -1.67
N ALA A 33 -3.19 -0.16 -1.73
CA ALA A 33 -3.76 0.32 -2.99
C ALA A 33 -2.67 0.94 -3.89
N MET A 34 -1.81 1.79 -3.31
CA MET A 34 -0.67 2.38 -4.02
C MET A 34 0.30 1.31 -4.51
N MET A 35 0.65 0.33 -3.68
CA MET A 35 1.54 -0.77 -4.09
C MET A 35 0.96 -1.57 -5.27
N LYS A 36 -0.34 -1.87 -5.25
CA LYS A 36 -1.01 -2.57 -6.36
C LYS A 36 -1.00 -1.76 -7.64
N LEU A 37 -1.24 -0.45 -7.53
CA LEU A 37 -1.19 0.45 -8.68
C LEU A 37 0.22 0.51 -9.27
N SER A 38 1.24 0.73 -8.44
CA SER A 38 2.64 0.76 -8.86
C SER A 38 3.05 -0.55 -9.53
N LYS A 39 2.66 -1.70 -8.97
CA LYS A 39 2.93 -3.02 -9.58
C LYS A 39 2.33 -3.12 -10.98
N ARG A 40 1.07 -2.71 -11.15
CA ARG A 40 0.39 -2.77 -12.45
C ARG A 40 1.06 -1.86 -13.47
N LEU A 41 1.40 -0.64 -13.07
CA LEU A 41 2.06 0.33 -13.94
C LEU A 41 3.46 -0.15 -14.35
N LEU A 42 4.25 -0.69 -13.40
CA LEU A 42 5.58 -1.21 -13.68
C LEU A 42 5.52 -2.42 -14.62
N SER A 43 4.55 -3.33 -14.42
CA SER A 43 4.35 -4.46 -15.33
C SER A 43 4.05 -3.98 -16.74
N ALA A 44 3.10 -3.06 -16.90
CA ALA A 44 2.75 -2.52 -18.21
C ALA A 44 3.93 -1.81 -18.88
N PHE A 45 4.72 -1.06 -18.11
CA PHE A 45 5.92 -0.40 -18.62
C PHE A 45 6.95 -1.41 -19.17
N LEU A 46 7.22 -2.48 -18.42
CA LEU A 46 8.17 -3.52 -18.85
C LEU A 46 7.63 -4.36 -20.02
N ASP A 47 6.31 -4.61 -20.08
CA ASP A 47 5.69 -5.32 -21.20
C ASP A 47 5.76 -4.52 -22.51
N GLU A 48 5.86 -3.19 -22.43
CA GLU A 48 6.04 -2.29 -23.58
C GLU A 48 7.51 -2.12 -23.99
N GLU A 49 8.47 -2.60 -23.19
CA GLU A 49 9.89 -2.48 -23.54
C GLU A 49 10.25 -3.45 -24.69
N PRO A 50 10.80 -2.95 -25.81
CA PRO A 50 11.24 -3.81 -26.89
C PRO A 50 12.51 -4.58 -26.48
N ASP A 51 12.62 -5.84 -26.91
CA ASP A 51 13.85 -6.61 -26.74
C ASP A 51 15.01 -5.95 -27.52
N LEU A 52 15.85 -5.20 -26.80
CA LEU A 52 16.96 -4.45 -27.38
C LEU A 52 18.11 -5.35 -27.86
N TYR A 53 18.21 -6.57 -27.33
CA TYR A 53 19.25 -7.53 -27.67
C TYR A 53 18.65 -8.91 -27.91
N THR A 54 18.99 -9.48 -29.06
CA THR A 54 18.65 -10.85 -29.42
C THR A 54 19.83 -11.78 -29.13
N VAL A 55 19.55 -13.08 -29.01
CA VAL A 55 20.60 -14.12 -28.88
C VAL A 55 21.60 -14.07 -30.05
N ARG A 56 21.20 -13.50 -31.19
CA ARG A 56 22.09 -13.29 -32.35
C ARG A 56 23.12 -12.19 -32.08
N ASP A 57 22.74 -11.16 -31.33
CA ASP A 57 23.62 -10.06 -30.93
C ASP A 57 24.64 -10.51 -29.87
N ALA A 58 24.32 -11.56 -29.09
CA ALA A 58 25.24 -12.17 -28.14
C ALA A 58 26.45 -12.90 -28.77
N ARG A 59 26.49 -13.09 -30.11
CA ARG A 59 27.65 -13.64 -30.83
C ARG A 59 28.74 -12.58 -31.06
N VAL A 60 28.95 -11.68 -30.10
CA VAL A 60 30.09 -10.75 -30.16
C VAL A 60 31.35 -11.60 -30.07
N VAL A 61 32.09 -11.59 -31.17
CA VAL A 61 33.35 -12.29 -31.36
C VAL A 61 34.34 -11.76 -30.32
N TYR A 62 34.67 -12.56 -29.30
CA TYR A 62 35.90 -12.36 -28.54
C TYR A 62 37.05 -12.49 -29.54
N ARG A 63 37.72 -11.37 -29.83
CA ARG A 63 38.97 -11.30 -30.59
C ARG A 63 40.14 -11.22 -29.63
#